data_AF-A0A5Q4ZH98-F1
#
_entry.id   AF-A0A5Q4ZH98-F1
#
_cell.length_a   1.000
_cell.length_b   1.000
_cell.length_c   1.000
_cell.angle_alpha   90.00
_cell.angle_beta   90.00
_cell.angle_gamma   90.00
#
_symmetry.space_group_name_H-M   'P 1'
#
loop_
_entity.id
_entity.type
_entity.pdbx_description
1 polymer ?
#
loop_
_entity_poly.entity_id
_entity_poly.type
_entity_poly.pdbx_seq_one_letter_code
_entity_poly.pdbx_strand_id
1 'polypeptide(L)' 'MERFFLSRASAVAYLLGIRRATPGGIDNLRVGEADVRLQDLDTLDRLLLDVRAGRVREFRLDKPQAIEVTVTD' A
#
# COMPACT_ATOMS: atom_id res chain seq x y z
N MET A 1 5.18 8.68 14.25
CA MET A 1 4.84 7.42 13.55
C MET A 1 3.50 6.99 14.11
N GLU A 2 2.50 6.85 13.26
CA GLU A 2 1.14 6.49 13.69
C GLU A 2 0.94 4.99 13.56
N ARG A 3 0.21 4.39 14.51
CA ARG A 3 -0.12 2.97 14.50
C ARG A 3 -1.62 2.80 14.44
N PHE A 4 -2.10 2.04 13.46
CA PHE A 4 -3.50 1.73 13.27
C PHE A 4 -3.77 0.25 13.55
N PHE A 5 -4.91 0.00 14.19
CA PHE A 5 -5.45 -1.34 14.38
C PHE A 5 -6.71 -1.44 13.52
N LEU A 6 -6.65 -2.25 12.47
CA LEU A 6 -7.73 -2.34 11.48
C LEU A 6 -8.23 -3.77 11.37
N SER A 7 -9.54 -3.91 11.10
CA SER A 7 -10.04 -5.18 10.57
C SER A 7 -9.40 -5.45 9.20
N ARG A 8 -9.38 -6.70 8.75
CA ARG A 8 -8.86 -7.08 7.43
C ARG A 8 -9.59 -6.35 6.32
N ALA A 9 -10.91 -6.23 6.44
CA ALA A 9 -11.73 -5.46 5.49
C ALA A 9 -11.32 -3.98 5.44
N SER A 10 -11.12 -3.35 6.60
CA SER A 10 -10.68 -1.96 6.70
C SER A 10 -9.25 -1.76 6.20
N ALA A 11 -8.34 -2.71 6.47
CA ALA A 11 -6.97 -2.69 5.96
C ALA A 11 -6.93 -2.79 4.43
N VAL A 12 -7.75 -3.68 3.84
CA VAL A 12 -7.89 -3.79 2.38
C VAL A 12 -8.48 -2.51 1.79
N ALA A 13 -9.52 -1.95 2.39
CA ALA A 13 -10.13 -0.70 1.94
C ALA A 13 -9.12 0.47 1.99
N TYR A 14 -8.30 0.52 3.05
CA TYR A 14 -7.24 1.51 3.20
C TYR A 14 -6.18 1.40 2.09
N LEU A 15 -5.67 0.19 1.83
CA LEU A 15 -4.70 -0.07 0.75
C LEU A 15 -5.26 0.27 -0.64
N LEU A 16 -6.53 -0.05 -0.90
CA LEU A 16 -7.23 0.35 -2.13
C LEU A 16 -7.33 1.87 -2.28
N GLY A 17 -7.56 2.59 -1.17
CA GLY A 17 -7.55 4.05 -1.15
C GLY A 17 -6.22 4.62 -1.63
N ILE A 18 -5.11 4.11 -1.10
CA ILE A 18 -3.75 4.51 -1.50
C ILE A 18 -3.50 4.19 -2.98
N ARG A 19 -3.88 2.99 -3.42
CA ARG A 19 -3.69 2.55 -4.81
C ARG A 19 -4.43 3.46 -5.80
N ARG A 20 -5.63 3.91 -5.44
CA ARG A 20 -6.44 4.84 -6.26
C ARG A 20 -5.92 6.28 -6.21
N ALA A 21 -5.41 6.70 -5.07
CA ALA A 21 -4.79 8.02 -4.88
C ALA A 21 -3.41 8.13 -5.55
N THR A 22 -2.82 7.00 -5.96
CA THR A 22 -1.57 6.96 -6.71
C THR A 22 -1.90 6.97 -8.21
N PRO A 23 -1.83 8.12 -8.91
CA PRO A 23 -2.10 8.17 -10.34
C PRO A 23 -1.10 7.29 -11.08
N GLY A 24 -1.58 6.42 -11.98
CA GLY A 24 -0.74 5.59 -12.86
C GLY A 24 -0.05 6.39 -13.99
N GLY A 25 0.10 7.72 -13.81
CA GLY A 25 0.64 8.65 -14.79
C GLY A 25 2.15 8.53 -14.89
N ILE A 26 2.60 7.48 -15.57
CA ILE A 26 4.00 7.22 -15.88
C ILE A 26 4.46 8.09 -17.07
N ASP A 27 3.50 8.58 -17.87
CA ASP A 27 3.73 9.23 -19.16
C ASP A 27 4.58 10.52 -19.12
N ASN A 28 4.71 11.16 -17.95
CA ASN A 28 5.48 12.41 -17.76
C ASN A 28 6.70 12.26 -16.82
N LEU A 29 6.98 11.04 -16.34
CA LEU A 29 8.11 10.80 -15.44
C LEU A 29 9.38 10.52 -16.24
N ARG A 30 10.54 10.97 -15.73
CA ARG A 30 11.83 10.49 -16.24
C ARG A 30 11.87 8.97 -16.09
N VAL A 31 12.49 8.26 -17.05
CA VAL A 31 12.49 6.77 -17.11
C VAL A 31 12.83 6.12 -15.76
N GLY A 32 13.79 6.65 -14.99
CA GLY A 32 14.10 6.11 -13.67
C GLY A 32 13.06 6.39 -12.57
N GLU A 33 12.31 7.49 -12.66
CA GLU A 33 11.23 7.81 -11.72
C GLU A 33 9.97 6.99 -12.01
N ALA A 34 9.75 6.66 -13.29
CA ALA A 34 8.72 5.74 -13.75
C ALA A 34 8.91 4.32 -13.17
N ASP A 35 10.12 3.77 -13.28
CA ASP A 35 10.43 2.41 -12.80
C ASP A 35 10.26 2.28 -11.28
N VAL A 36 10.72 3.27 -10.51
CA VAL A 36 10.54 3.29 -9.05
C VAL A 36 9.06 3.36 -8.66
N ARG A 37 8.25 4.13 -9.41
CA ARG A 37 6.81 4.22 -9.17
C ARG A 37 6.07 2.93 -9.50
N LEU A 38 6.47 2.27 -10.59
CA LEU A 38 5.94 0.95 -10.96
C LEU A 38 6.26 -0.09 -9.88
N GLN A 39 7.49 -0.11 -9.37
CA GLN A 39 7.89 -1.02 -8.31
C GLN A 39 7.15 -0.75 -6.98
N ASP A 40 6.93 0.52 -6.63
CA ASP A 40 6.14 0.91 -5.46
C ASP A 40 4.66 0.44 -5.62
N LEU A 41 4.09 0.54 -6.83
CA LEU A 41 2.74 0.06 -7.13
C LEU A 41 2.61 -1.46 -7.08
N ASP A 42 3.56 -2.20 -7.67
CA ASP A 42 3.58 -3.66 -7.62
C ASP A 42 3.71 -4.19 -6.19
N THR A 43 4.53 -3.51 -5.37
CA THR A 43 4.67 -3.83 -3.95
C THR A 43 3.36 -3.63 -3.20
N LEU A 44 2.65 -2.53 -3.48
CA LEU A 44 1.34 -2.23 -2.89
C LEU A 44 0.28 -3.26 -3.32
N ASP A 45 0.24 -3.61 -4.60
CA ASP A 45 -0.73 -4.57 -5.14
C ASP A 45 -0.49 -5.97 -4.57
N ARG A 46 0.77 -6.38 -4.38
CA ARG A 46 1.12 -7.63 -3.68
C ARG A 46 0.70 -7.61 -2.22
N LEU A 47 0.99 -6.53 -1.49
CA LEU A 47 0.60 -6.38 -0.09
C LEU A 47 -0.93 -6.47 0.08
N LEU A 48 -1.70 -5.86 -0.82
CA LEU A 48 -3.15 -5.95 -0.83
C LEU A 48 -3.63 -7.39 -0.95
N LEU A 49 -3.05 -8.18 -1.85
CA LEU A 49 -3.37 -9.60 -2.00
C LEU A 49 -3.01 -10.41 -0.76
N ASP A 50 -1.87 -10.14 -0.14
CA ASP A 50 -1.40 -10.84 1.05
C ASP A 50 -2.26 -10.54 2.28
N VAL A 51 -2.64 -9.28 2.50
CA VAL A 51 -3.57 -8.88 3.57
C VAL A 51 -4.95 -9.47 3.33
N ARG A 52 -5.47 -9.42 2.10
CA ARG A 52 -6.77 -10.01 1.76
C ARG A 52 -6.80 -11.52 2.00
N ALA A 53 -5.71 -12.21 1.70
CA ALA A 53 -5.56 -13.64 1.96
C ALA A 53 -5.26 -13.99 3.42
N GLY A 54 -5.10 -12.99 4.31
CA GLY A 54 -4.72 -13.20 5.71
C GLY A 54 -3.28 -13.69 5.92
N ARG A 55 -2.43 -13.60 4.89
CA ARG A 55 -1.00 -13.99 4.96
C ARG A 55 -0.16 -12.95 5.70
N VAL A 56 -0.58 -11.69 5.67
CA VAL A 56 0.07 -10.58 6.35
C VAL A 56 -0.90 -10.00 7.38
N ARG A 57 -0.43 -9.88 8.62
CA ARG A 57 -1.16 -9.27 9.73
C ARG A 57 -0.56 -7.97 10.22
N GLU A 58 0.68 -7.67 9.85
CA GLU A 58 1.37 -6.45 10.23
C GLU A 58 2.13 -5.92 9.01
N PHE A 59 1.98 -4.64 8.71
CA PHE A 59 2.72 -4.02 7.62
C PHE A 59 2.95 -2.53 7.89
N ARG A 60 4.00 -2.01 7.25
CA ARG A 60 4.38 -0.60 7.34
C ARG A 60 4.29 0.04 5.96
N LEU A 61 3.77 1.25 5.91
CA LEU A 61 3.79 2.10 4.72
C LEU A 61 4.55 3.36 5.05
N ASP A 62 5.64 3.61 4.32
CA ASP A 62 6.55 4.71 4.59
C ASP A 62 6.17 6.01 3.86
N LYS A 63 5.20 5.95 2.94
CA LYS A 63 4.73 7.08 2.13
C LYS A 63 3.20 7.09 2.08
N PRO A 64 2.55 8.27 2.14
CA PRO A 64 3.11 9.61 2.32
C PRO A 64 3.55 9.94 3.76
N GLN A 65 3.09 9.18 4.76
CA GLN A 65 3.51 9.29 6.15
C GLN A 65 3.79 7.88 6.68
N ALA A 66 4.85 7.73 7.49
CA ALA A 66 5.19 6.45 8.10
C ALA A 66 4.09 6.00 9.07
N ILE A 67 3.33 5.01 8.62
CA ILE A 67 2.26 4.37 9.37
C ILE A 67 2.53 2.87 9.50
N GLU A 68 2.13 2.31 10.64
CA GLU A 68 2.15 0.89 10.91
C GLU A 68 0.72 0.40 11.11
N VAL A 69 0.36 -0.68 10.43
CA VAL A 69 -0.98 -1.25 10.50
C VAL A 69 -0.88 -2.66 11.05
N THR A 70 -1.62 -2.92 12.12
CA THR A 70 -1.86 -4.27 12.65
C THR A 70 -3.30 -4.68 12.32
N VAL A 71 -3.44 -5.83 11.66
CA VAL A 71 -4.72 -6.43 11.28
C VAL A 71 -5.22 -7.29 12.43
N THR A 72 -6.41 -7.00 12.95
CA THR A 72 -6.88 -7.55 14.24
C THR A 72 -7.88 -8.72 14.13
N ASP A 73 -8.24 -9.16 12.93
CA ASP A 73 -9.16 -10.31 12.70
C ASP A 73 -8.60 -11.40 11.76
#